data_AF-A0A3B8ITJ2-F1
#
_entry.id   AF-A0A3B8ITJ2-F1
#
_cell.length_a   1.000
_cell.length_b   1.000
_cell.length_c   1.000
_cell.angle_alpha   90.00
_cell.angle_beta   90.00
_cell.angle_gamma   90.00
#
_symmetry.space_group_name_H-M   'P 1'
#
loop_
_entity.id
_entity.type
_entity.pdbx_description
1 polymer ?
#
loop_
_entity_poly.entity_id
_entity_poly.type
_entity_poly.pdbx_seq_one_letter_code
_entity_poly.pdbx_strand_id
1 'polypeptide(L)'
;MSKKEIRRIKPFNPLDKTNLGENVAEALLNSKTHNLPIEEEFIGAGIYAIYYKGDFSLYEPISGSQATKNSSPPIYVGKAVPAGARKGGFGLGEDPGNVLFKRLGEHSKSISQATNLNLEDFVTKFLVVDDIWIPLAESLLIETFNPLWNKVIDGFGNHDPGKGRYQQRKSHWDILHPGRSWAEKLLGKSLTIAEVQNKVESFFNEKS
;
A
#
# COMPACT_ATOMS: atom_id res chain seq x y z
N MET A 1 34.86 23.87 -23.70
CA MET A 1 33.76 24.45 -22.90
C MET A 1 33.52 23.55 -21.70
N SER A 2 33.89 23.97 -20.48
CA SER A 2 33.64 23.16 -19.28
C SER A 2 32.15 23.21 -18.93
N LYS A 3 31.57 22.05 -18.59
CA LYS A 3 30.19 21.98 -18.07
C LYS A 3 30.18 22.70 -16.73
N LYS A 4 29.42 23.79 -16.66
CA LYS A 4 29.20 24.55 -15.42
C LYS A 4 28.39 23.65 -14.48
N GLU A 5 28.99 23.19 -13.39
CA GLU A 5 28.26 22.45 -12.36
C GLU A 5 27.18 23.34 -11.77
N ILE A 6 25.93 22.89 -11.91
CA ILE A 6 24.78 23.59 -11.35
C ILE A 6 24.76 23.27 -9.86
N ARG A 7 24.97 24.29 -9.02
CA ARG A 7 24.91 24.19 -7.56
C ARG A 7 23.52 23.70 -7.14
N ARG A 8 23.47 22.48 -6.58
CA ARG A 8 22.24 21.92 -6.00
C ARG A 8 22.07 22.47 -4.58
N ILE A 9 21.05 23.29 -4.37
CA ILE A 9 20.71 23.81 -3.04
C ILE A 9 19.86 22.75 -2.33
N LYS A 10 20.30 22.29 -1.16
CA LYS A 10 19.50 21.40 -0.31
C LYS A 10 18.25 22.17 0.13
N PRO A 11 17.03 21.68 -0.15
CA PRO A 11 15.82 22.39 0.28
C PRO A 11 15.83 22.54 1.80
N PHE A 12 15.40 23.71 2.30
CA PHE A 12 15.12 23.87 3.72
C PHE A 12 14.03 22.87 4.10
N ASN A 13 14.37 21.98 5.01
CA ASN A 13 13.45 20.99 5.54
C ASN A 13 13.01 21.48 6.94
N PRO A 14 11.90 22.23 7.07
CA PRO A 14 11.40 22.70 8.37
C PRO A 14 11.00 21.56 9.32
N LEU A 15 10.99 20.33 8.81
CA LEU A 15 10.64 19.09 9.49
C LEU A 15 11.77 18.10 9.25
N ASP A 16 12.91 18.22 9.92
CA ASP A 16 13.92 17.15 9.84
C ASP A 16 13.24 15.81 10.17
N LYS A 17 13.05 14.98 9.13
CA LYS A 17 11.84 14.13 8.96
C LYS A 17 11.85 12.89 9.82
N THR A 18 13.01 12.59 10.38
CA THR A 18 13.31 11.48 11.28
C THR A 18 12.31 11.56 12.44
N ASN A 19 12.37 12.55 13.33
CA ASN A 19 11.61 12.46 14.58
C ASN A 19 10.07 12.59 14.45
N LEU A 20 9.54 13.41 13.53
CA LEU A 20 8.08 13.66 13.46
C LEU A 20 7.32 12.61 12.65
N GLY A 21 7.89 12.16 11.52
CA GLY A 21 7.32 11.09 10.71
C GLY A 21 7.51 9.72 11.36
N GLU A 22 8.66 9.49 12.01
CA GLU A 22 8.96 8.22 12.68
C GLU A 22 8.01 7.97 13.84
N ASN A 23 7.65 8.97 14.64
CA ASN A 23 6.68 8.76 15.73
C ASN A 23 5.32 8.23 15.22
N VAL A 24 4.84 8.72 14.07
CA VAL A 24 3.57 8.26 13.48
C VAL A 24 3.72 6.87 12.85
N ALA A 25 4.83 6.62 12.16
CA ALA A 25 5.15 5.31 11.60
C ALA A 25 5.32 4.25 12.70
N GLU A 26 6.05 4.57 13.76
CA GLU A 26 6.26 3.73 14.94
C GLU A 26 4.93 3.49 15.68
N ALA A 27 4.09 4.51 15.84
CA ALA A 27 2.75 4.34 16.40
C ALA A 27 1.90 3.37 15.59
N LEU A 28 1.98 3.38 14.24
CA LEU A 28 1.32 2.37 13.41
C LEU A 28 1.92 0.98 13.63
N LEU A 29 3.24 0.87 13.68
CA LEU A 29 3.92 -0.42 13.89
C LEU A 29 3.61 -1.02 15.27
N ASN A 30 3.40 -0.17 16.28
CA ASN A 30 3.03 -0.58 17.63
C ASN A 30 1.51 -0.71 17.84
N SER A 31 0.70 -0.36 16.84
CA SER A 31 -0.76 -0.48 16.95
C SER A 31 -1.21 -1.95 16.92
N LYS A 32 -2.44 -2.17 17.40
CA LYS A 32 -3.05 -3.50 17.47
C LYS A 32 -3.10 -4.11 16.06
N THR A 33 -2.74 -5.39 15.96
CA THR A 33 -2.98 -6.17 14.75
C THR A 33 -4.45 -6.60 14.70
N HIS A 34 -5.07 -6.42 13.55
CA HIS A 34 -6.45 -6.82 13.26
C HIS A 34 -6.48 -7.81 12.08
N ASN A 35 -7.50 -8.65 12.03
CA ASN A 35 -7.79 -9.46 10.83
C ASN A 35 -8.28 -8.56 9.69
N LEU A 36 -8.21 -9.06 8.45
CA LEU A 36 -8.98 -8.52 7.33
C LEU A 36 -10.16 -9.45 7.04
N PRO A 37 -11.40 -8.93 6.89
CA PRO A 37 -11.80 -7.53 7.06
C PRO A 37 -11.83 -7.10 8.53
N ILE A 38 -11.86 -5.80 8.77
CA ILE A 38 -12.16 -5.26 10.10
C ILE A 38 -13.65 -5.48 10.39
N GLU A 39 -13.97 -6.05 11.56
CA GLU A 39 -15.35 -6.37 11.97
C GLU A 39 -16.11 -5.14 12.48
N GLU A 40 -15.45 -4.30 13.28
CA GLU A 40 -16.06 -3.13 13.90
C GLU A 40 -15.84 -1.87 13.05
N GLU A 41 -16.94 -1.21 12.70
CA GLU A 41 -16.90 0.07 11.99
C GLU A 41 -16.35 1.18 12.90
N PHE A 42 -15.53 2.07 12.31
CA PHE A 42 -14.99 3.23 13.00
C PHE A 42 -14.92 4.46 12.08
N ILE A 43 -14.91 5.63 12.71
CA ILE A 43 -14.73 6.93 12.05
C ILE A 43 -13.24 7.29 12.12
N GLY A 44 -12.67 7.69 10.99
CA GLY A 44 -11.29 8.13 10.92
C GLY A 44 -10.72 8.14 9.51
N ALA A 45 -9.81 9.09 9.29
CA ALA A 45 -8.82 9.07 8.22
C ALA A 45 -7.48 8.62 8.79
N GLY A 46 -6.62 8.05 7.96
CA GLY A 46 -5.34 7.58 8.47
C GLY A 46 -4.52 6.73 7.51
N ILE A 47 -3.59 6.01 8.11
CA ILE A 47 -2.64 5.12 7.46
C ILE A 47 -2.87 3.67 7.88
N TYR A 48 -2.48 2.74 7.02
CA TYR A 48 -2.55 1.32 7.31
C TYR A 48 -1.43 0.56 6.61
N ALA A 49 -1.11 -0.60 7.19
CA ALA A 49 -0.17 -1.58 6.66
C ALA A 49 -0.86 -2.95 6.64
N ILE A 50 -0.74 -3.67 5.53
CA ILE A 50 -1.25 -5.02 5.34
C ILE A 50 -0.05 -5.97 5.33
N TYR A 51 -0.19 -7.09 6.02
CA TYR A 51 0.83 -8.13 6.18
C TYR A 51 0.27 -9.45 5.67
N TYR A 52 1.15 -10.26 5.08
CA TYR A 52 0.84 -11.58 4.58
C TYR A 52 1.50 -12.65 5.46
N LYS A 53 0.76 -13.70 5.80
CA LYS A 53 1.21 -14.83 6.64
C LYS A 53 0.86 -16.20 6.04
N GLY A 54 0.46 -16.24 4.78
CA GLY A 54 0.09 -17.48 4.08
C GLY A 54 1.27 -18.16 3.38
N ASP A 55 0.94 -19.13 2.52
CA ASP A 55 1.88 -20.05 1.87
C ASP A 55 2.04 -19.84 0.35
N PHE A 56 1.53 -18.73 -0.20
CA PHE A 56 1.72 -18.38 -1.61
C PHE A 56 3.22 -18.27 -1.89
N SER A 57 3.75 -19.17 -2.73
CA SER A 57 5.19 -19.43 -2.80
C SER A 57 6.04 -18.19 -3.14
N LEU A 58 5.51 -17.28 -3.96
CA LEU A 58 6.22 -16.04 -4.30
C LEU A 58 6.35 -15.06 -3.13
N TYR A 59 5.59 -15.27 -2.05
CA TYR A 59 5.55 -14.43 -0.85
C TYR A 59 6.20 -15.10 0.36
N GLU A 60 6.78 -16.29 0.21
CA GLU A 60 7.53 -16.96 1.27
C GLU A 60 8.56 -16.03 1.97
N PRO A 61 9.31 -15.15 1.25
CA PRO A 61 10.28 -14.26 1.89
C PRO A 61 9.68 -13.26 2.89
N ILE A 62 8.35 -13.04 2.87
CA ILE A 62 7.67 -12.11 3.79
C ILE A 62 6.73 -12.80 4.79
N SER A 63 6.42 -14.10 4.61
CA SER A 63 5.52 -14.88 5.49
C SER A 63 6.21 -15.98 6.33
N GLY A 64 7.47 -16.35 6.02
CA GLY A 64 8.19 -17.48 6.65
C GLY A 64 9.01 -17.17 7.92
N SER A 65 9.92 -18.08 8.28
CA SER A 65 10.80 -18.03 9.48
C SER A 65 11.83 -16.90 9.51
N GLN A 66 11.97 -16.14 8.41
CA GLN A 66 12.72 -14.87 8.36
C GLN A 66 11.90 -13.68 8.88
N ALA A 67 10.59 -13.84 9.07
CA ALA A 67 9.80 -12.95 9.88
C ALA A 67 10.27 -13.03 11.33
N THR A 68 11.14 -12.10 11.75
CA THR A 68 11.43 -11.97 13.18
C THR A 68 10.14 -11.61 13.91
N LYS A 69 10.01 -12.09 15.16
CA LYS A 69 8.86 -11.84 16.07
C LYS A 69 8.42 -10.36 16.15
N ASN A 70 9.26 -9.43 15.71
CA ASN A 70 9.03 -7.99 15.79
C ASN A 70 8.83 -7.25 14.46
N SER A 71 9.02 -7.83 13.27
CA SER A 71 8.77 -7.11 11.99
C SER A 71 8.79 -8.01 10.74
N SER A 72 7.68 -8.68 10.42
CA SER A 72 7.43 -9.01 9.01
C SER A 72 7.24 -7.69 8.25
N PRO A 73 7.94 -7.46 7.12
CA PRO A 73 7.67 -6.27 6.32
C PRO A 73 6.22 -6.34 5.79
N PRO A 74 5.48 -5.22 5.77
CA PRO A 74 4.17 -5.20 5.16
C PRO A 74 4.28 -5.53 3.66
N ILE A 75 3.28 -6.25 3.15
CA ILE A 75 3.14 -6.48 1.70
C ILE A 75 2.62 -5.23 1.00
N TYR A 76 1.84 -4.41 1.73
CA TYR A 76 1.29 -3.15 1.26
C TYR A 76 1.15 -2.12 2.38
N VAL A 77 1.42 -0.86 2.06
CA VAL A 77 1.14 0.30 2.91
C VAL A 77 0.27 1.25 2.11
N GLY A 78 -0.73 1.83 2.76
CA GLY A 78 -1.56 2.85 2.12
C GLY A 78 -2.19 3.80 3.11
N LYS A 79 -2.96 4.73 2.54
CA LYS A 79 -3.72 5.73 3.28
C LYS A 79 -5.17 5.81 2.87
N ALA A 80 -5.97 6.45 3.71
CA ALA A 80 -7.31 6.93 3.40
C ALA A 80 -7.44 8.36 3.92
N VAL A 81 -7.75 9.29 3.01
CA VAL A 81 -7.98 10.71 3.32
C VAL A 81 -9.40 11.09 2.93
N PRO A 82 -10.04 12.05 3.61
CA PRO A 82 -11.37 12.54 3.25
C PRO A 82 -11.39 13.15 1.84
N ALA A 83 -12.54 13.14 1.18
CA ALA A 83 -12.69 13.75 -0.15
C ALA A 83 -12.44 15.27 -0.12
N GLY A 84 -12.81 15.94 0.99
CA GLY A 84 -12.60 17.38 1.21
C GLY A 84 -11.14 17.80 1.31
N ALA A 85 -10.27 16.90 1.79
CA ALA A 85 -8.83 17.12 1.86
C ALA A 85 -8.23 17.45 0.47
N ARG A 86 -8.79 16.90 -0.61
CA ARG A 86 -8.33 17.17 -1.99
C ARG A 86 -8.72 18.55 -2.52
N LYS A 87 -9.60 19.29 -1.82
CA LYS A 87 -10.07 20.63 -2.20
C LYS A 87 -9.49 21.75 -1.32
N GLY A 88 -8.49 21.46 -0.49
CA GLY A 88 -7.83 22.45 0.36
C GLY A 88 -8.43 22.60 1.77
N GLY A 89 -9.37 21.74 2.19
CA GLY A 89 -9.90 21.69 3.56
C GLY A 89 -8.98 21.00 4.58
N PHE A 90 -7.68 20.91 4.30
CA PHE A 90 -6.72 20.23 5.16
C PHE A 90 -6.64 20.91 6.55
N GLY A 91 -6.90 20.16 7.62
CA GLY A 91 -6.62 20.61 8.99
C GLY A 91 -7.63 21.56 9.61
N LEU A 92 -8.84 21.72 9.04
CA LEU A 92 -9.90 22.56 9.61
C LEU A 92 -10.90 21.78 10.49
N GLY A 93 -10.61 20.52 10.82
CA GLY A 93 -11.45 19.70 11.71
C GLY A 93 -12.76 19.21 11.09
N GLU A 94 -12.81 19.05 9.75
CA GLU A 94 -13.93 18.38 9.09
C GLU A 94 -14.00 16.90 9.52
N ASP A 95 -15.21 16.40 9.76
CA ASP A 95 -15.43 14.99 10.09
C ASP A 95 -14.93 14.09 8.94
N PRO A 96 -13.91 13.24 9.17
CA PRO A 96 -13.37 12.39 8.12
C PRO A 96 -14.34 11.29 7.70
N GLY A 97 -15.39 11.01 8.49
CA GLY A 97 -16.25 9.85 8.32
C GLY A 97 -15.48 8.54 8.42
N ASN A 98 -16.06 7.46 7.89
CA ASN A 98 -15.50 6.10 7.91
C ASN A 98 -14.56 5.80 6.73
N VAL A 99 -13.79 6.76 6.24
CA VAL A 99 -12.99 6.61 5.00
C VAL A 99 -11.92 5.53 5.11
N LEU A 100 -11.25 5.40 6.26
CA LEU A 100 -10.23 4.36 6.47
C LEU A 100 -10.86 2.96 6.57
N PHE A 101 -11.95 2.82 7.32
CA PHE A 101 -12.71 1.56 7.40
C PHE A 101 -13.19 1.10 6.02
N LYS A 102 -13.82 1.99 5.25
CA LYS A 102 -14.25 1.69 3.87
C LYS A 102 -13.10 1.25 2.98
N ARG A 103 -11.95 1.93 3.07
CA ARG A 103 -10.76 1.59 2.27
C ARG A 103 -10.21 0.20 2.60
N LEU A 104 -10.14 -0.16 3.87
CA LEU A 104 -9.75 -1.52 4.29
C LEU A 104 -10.76 -2.57 3.82
N GLY A 105 -12.06 -2.25 3.81
CA GLY A 105 -13.11 -3.08 3.24
C GLY A 105 -12.95 -3.32 1.74
N GLU A 106 -12.59 -2.29 0.96
CA GLU A 106 -12.30 -2.41 -0.48
C GLU A 106 -11.11 -3.35 -0.76
N HIS A 107 -10.07 -3.25 0.06
CA HIS A 107 -8.89 -4.12 -0.02
C HIS A 107 -9.23 -5.57 0.31
N SER A 108 -10.00 -5.78 1.37
CA SER A 108 -10.49 -7.11 1.76
C SER A 108 -11.26 -7.75 0.62
N LYS A 109 -12.18 -6.99 0.00
CA LYS A 109 -12.93 -7.45 -1.17
C LYS A 109 -12.03 -7.76 -2.38
N SER A 110 -10.99 -6.97 -2.62
CA SER A 110 -10.05 -7.22 -3.71
C SER A 110 -9.29 -8.53 -3.49
N ILE A 111 -8.81 -8.77 -2.26
CA ILE A 111 -8.15 -10.03 -1.88
C ILE A 111 -9.11 -11.22 -2.02
N SER A 112 -10.34 -11.11 -1.51
CA SER A 112 -11.34 -12.19 -1.60
C SER A 112 -11.76 -12.52 -3.04
N GLN A 113 -11.57 -11.59 -3.98
CA GLN A 113 -11.83 -11.85 -5.41
C GLN A 113 -10.70 -12.60 -6.09
N ALA A 114 -9.47 -12.53 -5.56
CA ALA A 114 -8.33 -13.24 -6.13
C ALA A 114 -8.51 -14.76 -5.97
N THR A 115 -8.21 -15.50 -7.03
CA THR A 115 -8.36 -16.96 -7.05
C THR A 115 -7.23 -17.73 -6.36
N ASN A 116 -6.13 -17.05 -6.06
CA ASN A 116 -4.89 -17.64 -5.53
C ASN A 116 -4.44 -17.01 -4.20
N LEU A 117 -5.32 -16.27 -3.53
CA LEU A 117 -5.08 -15.70 -2.21
C LEU A 117 -6.23 -16.10 -1.28
N ASN A 118 -5.91 -16.45 -0.04
CA ASN A 118 -6.90 -16.59 1.02
C ASN A 118 -6.91 -15.32 1.88
N LEU A 119 -8.10 -14.78 2.17
CA LEU A 119 -8.23 -13.57 2.98
C LEU A 119 -7.71 -13.77 4.42
N GLU A 120 -7.86 -14.97 4.96
CA GLU A 120 -7.44 -15.31 6.34
C GLU A 120 -5.92 -15.25 6.54
N ASP A 121 -5.16 -15.25 5.44
CA ASP A 121 -3.70 -15.10 5.41
C ASP A 121 -3.26 -13.63 5.52
N PHE A 122 -4.20 -12.69 5.65
CA PHE A 122 -3.91 -11.27 5.74
C PHE A 122 -4.33 -10.68 7.09
N VAL A 123 -3.45 -9.85 7.64
CA VAL A 123 -3.72 -9.03 8.81
C VAL A 123 -3.35 -7.58 8.51
N THR A 124 -3.90 -6.65 9.26
CA THR A 124 -3.57 -5.23 9.14
C THR A 124 -3.31 -4.57 10.46
N LYS A 125 -2.45 -3.55 10.41
CA LYS A 125 -2.38 -2.50 11.42
C LYS A 125 -2.86 -1.22 10.77
N PHE A 126 -3.61 -0.41 11.52
CA PHE A 126 -4.02 0.91 11.07
C PHE A 126 -3.86 1.92 12.21
N LEU A 127 -3.81 3.20 11.85
CA LEU A 127 -3.72 4.32 12.77
C LEU A 127 -4.54 5.48 12.22
N VAL A 128 -5.55 5.90 12.98
CA VAL A 128 -6.30 7.13 12.72
C VAL A 128 -5.46 8.31 13.18
N VAL A 129 -5.21 9.26 12.29
CA VAL A 129 -4.36 10.43 12.55
C VAL A 129 -4.90 11.66 11.82
N ASP A 130 -4.51 12.85 12.25
CA ASP A 130 -4.83 14.08 11.52
C ASP A 130 -4.27 14.04 10.10
N ASP A 131 -5.07 14.56 9.16
CA ASP A 131 -4.82 14.51 7.72
C ASP A 131 -3.41 14.95 7.33
N ILE A 132 -2.85 15.95 8.03
CA ILE A 132 -1.51 16.50 7.76
C ILE A 132 -0.39 15.46 7.89
N TRP A 133 -0.56 14.47 8.76
CA TRP A 133 0.43 13.42 9.01
C TRP A 133 0.34 12.26 8.01
N ILE A 134 -0.84 12.05 7.43
CA ILE A 134 -1.14 10.87 6.62
C ILE A 134 -0.16 10.70 5.43
N PRO A 135 0.08 11.71 4.57
CA PRO A 135 0.98 11.55 3.43
C PRO A 135 2.45 11.34 3.83
N LEU A 136 2.87 11.98 4.92
CA LEU A 136 4.25 11.88 5.42
C LEU A 136 4.53 10.47 5.94
N ALA A 137 3.65 9.95 6.80
CA ALA A 137 3.81 8.63 7.39
C ALA A 137 3.73 7.51 6.34
N GLU A 138 2.78 7.59 5.39
CA GLU A 138 2.70 6.64 4.28
C GLU A 138 4.01 6.61 3.47
N SER A 139 4.54 7.78 3.11
CA SER A 139 5.77 7.87 2.32
C SER A 139 6.96 7.27 3.07
N LEU A 140 7.09 7.58 4.36
CA LEU A 140 8.16 7.05 5.21
C LEU A 140 8.08 5.52 5.29
N LEU A 141 6.91 4.95 5.59
CA LEU A 141 6.72 3.50 5.68
C LEU A 141 7.01 2.79 4.36
N ILE A 142 6.60 3.38 3.22
CA ILE A 142 6.91 2.83 1.88
C ILE A 142 8.41 2.87 1.59
N GLU A 143 9.10 3.92 2.01
CA GLU A 143 10.56 4.07 1.85
C GLU A 143 11.33 3.10 2.76
N THR A 144 10.92 2.98 4.02
CA THR A 144 11.53 2.10 5.03
C THR A 144 11.38 0.62 4.66
N PHE A 145 10.15 0.17 4.39
CA PHE A 145 9.88 -1.26 4.21
C PHE A 145 9.98 -1.73 2.76
N ASN A 146 9.84 -0.80 1.80
CA ASN A 146 9.71 -1.11 0.38
C ASN A 146 8.68 -2.24 0.15
N PRO A 147 7.39 -2.06 0.47
CA PRO A 147 6.40 -3.13 0.36
C PRO A 147 6.25 -3.61 -1.09
N LEU A 148 6.11 -4.93 -1.29
CA LEU A 148 6.08 -5.55 -2.62
C LEU A 148 4.97 -4.96 -3.51
N TRP A 149 3.76 -4.80 -2.98
CA TRP A 149 2.60 -4.27 -3.71
C TRP A 149 2.64 -2.74 -3.89
N ASN A 150 3.56 -2.03 -3.22
CA ASN A 150 3.80 -0.61 -3.47
C ASN A 150 4.89 -0.38 -4.52
N LYS A 151 5.93 -1.22 -4.54
CA LYS A 151 7.15 -0.97 -5.33
C LYS A 151 7.22 -1.73 -6.65
N VAL A 152 6.71 -2.96 -6.69
CA VAL A 152 6.96 -3.89 -7.80
C VAL A 152 5.67 -4.38 -8.44
N ILE A 153 4.71 -4.78 -7.60
CA ILE A 153 3.42 -5.33 -8.01
C ILE A 153 2.36 -4.25 -7.85
N ASP A 154 2.35 -3.31 -8.81
CA ASP A 154 1.44 -2.18 -8.81
C ASP A 154 -0.02 -2.58 -9.07
N GLY A 155 -0.93 -1.72 -8.64
CA GLY A 155 -2.35 -1.80 -8.96
C GLY A 155 -3.25 -2.52 -7.97
N PHE A 156 -2.72 -2.98 -6.83
CA PHE A 156 -3.55 -3.49 -5.72
C PHE A 156 -4.65 -2.47 -5.35
N GLY A 157 -4.27 -1.21 -5.09
CA GLY A 157 -5.18 -0.14 -4.72
C GLY A 157 -6.03 0.46 -5.84
N ASN A 158 -6.04 -0.11 -7.05
CA ASN A 158 -6.83 0.39 -8.17
C ASN A 158 -8.32 0.09 -8.00
N HIS A 159 -9.15 0.97 -8.54
CA HIS A 159 -10.59 0.75 -8.70
C HIS A 159 -10.92 0.40 -10.15
N ASP A 160 -12.15 -0.08 -10.39
CA ASP A 160 -12.71 -0.18 -11.74
C ASP A 160 -12.55 1.17 -12.45
N PRO A 161 -11.87 1.23 -13.60
CA PRO A 161 -11.68 2.48 -14.32
C PRO A 161 -13.01 2.94 -14.96
N GLY A 162 -14.05 2.13 -15.00
CA GLY A 162 -15.35 2.49 -15.53
C GLY A 162 -15.38 2.56 -17.06
N LYS A 163 -16.54 2.93 -17.59
CA LYS A 163 -16.80 2.96 -19.04
C LYS A 163 -15.79 3.86 -19.77
N GLY A 164 -15.27 3.39 -20.89
CA GLY A 164 -14.36 4.14 -21.77
C GLY A 164 -12.87 4.01 -21.46
N ARG A 165 -12.49 3.35 -20.37
CA ARG A 165 -11.08 3.16 -19.98
C ARG A 165 -10.58 1.72 -20.07
N TYR A 166 -11.34 0.84 -20.73
CA TYR A 166 -10.98 -0.58 -20.88
C TYR A 166 -9.82 -0.86 -21.85
N GLN A 167 -9.35 0.15 -22.59
CA GLN A 167 -8.12 0.04 -23.41
C GLN A 167 -6.84 0.09 -22.56
N GLN A 168 -6.96 0.34 -21.26
CA GLN A 168 -5.84 0.27 -20.33
C GLN A 168 -5.35 -1.17 -20.16
N ARG A 169 -4.07 -1.32 -19.81
CA ARG A 169 -3.46 -2.62 -19.51
C ARG A 169 -3.88 -3.13 -18.13
N LYS A 170 -3.88 -4.44 -17.92
CA LYS A 170 -3.99 -5.04 -16.58
C LYS A 170 -2.79 -4.62 -15.73
N SER A 171 -3.01 -4.38 -14.44
CA SER A 171 -1.92 -4.08 -13.51
C SER A 171 -1.10 -5.33 -13.20
N HIS A 172 0.11 -5.19 -12.65
CA HIS A 172 0.89 -6.36 -12.25
C HIS A 172 0.14 -7.18 -11.19
N TRP A 173 -0.56 -6.52 -10.27
CA TRP A 173 -1.38 -7.19 -9.26
C TRP A 173 -2.50 -8.01 -9.91
N ASP A 174 -3.21 -7.47 -10.90
CA ASP A 174 -4.29 -8.20 -11.61
C ASP A 174 -3.79 -9.37 -12.47
N ILE A 175 -2.54 -9.29 -12.96
CA ILE A 175 -1.89 -10.38 -13.69
C ILE A 175 -1.49 -11.50 -12.72
N LEU A 176 -0.95 -11.13 -11.55
CA LEU A 176 -0.48 -12.07 -10.54
C LEU A 176 -1.63 -12.69 -9.73
N HIS A 177 -2.71 -11.94 -9.51
CA HIS A 177 -3.89 -12.30 -8.71
C HIS A 177 -5.17 -12.12 -9.52
N PRO A 178 -5.48 -13.03 -10.45
CA PRO A 178 -6.67 -12.93 -11.27
C PRO A 178 -7.94 -13.12 -10.43
N GLY A 179 -9.00 -12.38 -10.79
CA GLY A 179 -10.34 -12.56 -10.22
C GLY A 179 -11.17 -11.28 -10.07
N ARG A 180 -10.56 -10.09 -10.09
CA ARG A 180 -11.31 -8.83 -10.17
C ARG A 180 -12.01 -8.72 -11.52
N SER A 181 -13.34 -8.83 -11.54
CA SER A 181 -14.14 -8.91 -12.78
C SER A 181 -13.98 -7.72 -13.73
N TRP A 182 -13.62 -6.54 -13.21
CA TRP A 182 -13.34 -5.37 -14.04
C TRP A 182 -11.96 -5.43 -14.70
N ALA A 183 -10.99 -6.09 -14.08
CA ALA A 183 -9.65 -6.23 -14.65
C ALA A 183 -9.68 -7.16 -15.87
N GLU A 184 -10.56 -8.16 -15.89
CA GLU A 184 -10.78 -9.02 -17.06
C GLU A 184 -11.30 -8.30 -18.29
N LYS A 185 -11.86 -7.10 -18.13
CA LYS A 185 -12.34 -6.27 -19.24
C LYS A 185 -11.22 -5.42 -19.87
N LEU A 186 -10.03 -5.41 -19.28
CA LEU A 186 -8.90 -4.62 -19.75
C LEU A 186 -8.24 -5.28 -20.96
N LEU A 187 -8.07 -4.51 -22.04
CA LEU A 187 -7.62 -4.99 -23.34
C LEU A 187 -6.20 -4.51 -23.70
N GLY A 188 -5.62 -3.63 -22.90
CA GLY A 188 -4.29 -3.08 -23.16
C GLY A 188 -3.19 -4.14 -23.05
N LYS A 189 -2.14 -3.98 -23.88
CA LYS A 189 -0.97 -4.86 -23.85
C LYS A 189 -0.35 -4.88 -22.44
N SER A 190 -0.30 -6.07 -21.87
CA SER A 190 0.12 -6.32 -20.49
C SER A 190 1.34 -7.27 -20.49
N LEU A 191 2.05 -7.33 -19.35
CA LEU A 191 3.08 -8.35 -19.16
C LEU A 191 2.45 -9.74 -19.05
N THR A 192 3.24 -10.76 -19.32
CA THR A 192 2.92 -12.15 -19.03
C THR A 192 3.04 -12.43 -17.53
N ILE A 193 2.40 -13.50 -17.06
CA ILE A 193 2.53 -13.93 -15.66
C ILE A 193 3.99 -14.20 -15.29
N ALA A 194 4.75 -14.86 -16.16
CA ALA A 194 6.17 -15.16 -15.93
C ALA A 194 7.03 -13.89 -15.78
N GLU A 195 6.79 -12.86 -16.59
CA GLU A 195 7.48 -11.56 -16.45
C GLU A 195 7.15 -10.88 -15.11
N VAL A 196 5.91 -11.00 -14.63
CA VAL A 196 5.52 -10.45 -13.32
C VAL A 196 6.12 -11.27 -12.18
N GLN A 197 6.16 -12.60 -12.29
CA GLN A 197 6.79 -13.49 -11.30
C GLN A 197 8.29 -13.19 -11.18
N ASN A 198 9.00 -13.07 -12.31
CA ASN A 198 10.41 -12.71 -12.33
C ASN A 198 10.69 -11.38 -11.62
N LYS A 199 9.78 -10.40 -11.70
CA LYS A 199 9.91 -9.14 -10.96
C LYS A 199 9.86 -9.34 -9.44
N VAL A 200 9.01 -10.26 -8.96
CA VAL A 200 8.94 -10.60 -7.52
C VAL A 200 10.24 -11.25 -7.07
N GLU A 201 10.74 -12.22 -7.83
CA GLU A 201 11.98 -12.93 -7.53
C GLU A 201 13.19 -11.98 -7.53
N SER A 202 13.35 -11.15 -8.56
CA SER A 202 14.41 -10.13 -8.61
C SER A 202 14.37 -9.20 -7.40
N PHE A 203 13.17 -8.78 -6.99
CA PHE A 203 13.01 -7.88 -5.86
C PHE A 203 13.51 -8.47 -4.53
N PHE A 204 13.26 -9.76 -4.28
CA PHE A 204 13.74 -10.42 -3.07
C PHE A 204 15.22 -10.81 -3.14
N ASN A 205 15.73 -11.12 -4.34
CA ASN A 205 17.15 -11.41 -4.55
C ASN A 205 18.04 -10.17 -4.37
N GLU A 206 17.58 -8.97 -4.72
CA GLU A 206 18.33 -7.72 -4.51
C GLU A 206 18.37 -7.27 -3.04
N LYS A 207 17.47 -7.80 -2.20
CA LYS A 207 17.36 -7.48 -0.77
C LYS A 207 18.05 -8.48 0.16
N SER A 208 18.47 -9.63 -0.36
CA SER A 208 19.17 -10.69 0.38
C SER A 208 20.68 -10.44 0.40
#